data_AF-A0A517U618-F1
#
_entry.id   AF-A0A517U618-F1
#
_cell.length_a   1.000
_cell.length_b   1.000
_cell.length_c   1.000
_cell.angle_alpha   90.00
_cell.angle_beta   90.00
_cell.angle_gamma   90.00
#
_symmetry.space_group_name_H-M   'P 1'
#
loop_
_entity.id
_entity.type
_entity.pdbx_description
1 polymer ?
#
loop_
_entity_poly.entity_id
_entity_poly.type
_entity_poly.pdbx_seq_one_letter_code
_entity_poly.pdbx_strand_id
1 'polypeptide(L)'
;MRFHSFIRFRYSLRALLVVMTLLALFFWYHIDWIKQRRASLAQENIKSFGQSPNDAQPSAPGLLWLFGEPGYGNITVENGDGSVDVEQLQNLFPESGMMVFGDNDFFPQVLKPKLKR
;
A
#
# COMPACT_ATOMS: atom_id res chain seq x y z
N MET A 1 2.10 -27.07 38.44
CA MET A 1 1.81 -26.60 37.06
C MET A 1 2.84 -27.20 36.12
N ARG A 2 2.49 -28.26 35.38
CA ARG A 2 3.36 -28.87 34.37
C ARG A 2 3.03 -28.26 33.02
N PHE A 3 3.72 -27.18 32.67
CA PHE A 3 3.91 -26.80 31.27
C PHE A 3 4.94 -27.77 30.71
N HIS A 4 4.54 -28.66 29.80
CA HIS A 4 5.37 -29.24 28.74
C HIS A 4 4.53 -30.30 28.01
N SER A 5 3.86 -29.88 26.93
CA SER A 5 3.64 -30.75 25.79
C SER A 5 4.34 -30.08 24.62
N PHE A 6 5.62 -30.40 24.47
CA PHE A 6 6.41 -30.04 23.31
C PHE A 6 5.68 -30.54 22.07
N ILE A 7 5.24 -29.61 21.24
CA ILE A 7 4.68 -29.89 19.92
C ILE A 7 5.77 -30.64 19.14
N ARG A 8 5.69 -31.97 19.08
CA ARG A 8 6.56 -32.78 18.24
C ARG A 8 6.13 -32.56 16.79
N PHE A 9 6.61 -31.46 16.19
CA PHE A 9 6.52 -31.21 14.75
C PHE A 9 7.26 -32.34 14.01
N ARG A 10 6.57 -33.45 13.71
CA ARG A 10 7.02 -34.44 12.70
C ARG A 10 6.74 -33.94 11.29
N TYR A 11 6.68 -32.62 11.10
CA TYR A 11 6.62 -32.03 9.77
C TYR A 11 8.01 -32.15 9.18
N SER A 12 8.11 -32.98 8.14
CA SER A 12 9.32 -33.21 7.35
C SER A 12 10.00 -31.88 7.02
N LEU A 13 11.33 -31.85 7.00
CA LEU A 13 12.15 -30.72 6.52
C LEU A 13 11.62 -30.12 5.20
N ARG A 14 10.95 -30.93 4.38
CA ARG A 14 10.22 -30.52 3.17
C ARG A 14 9.10 -29.50 3.43
N ALA A 15 8.27 -29.71 4.45
CA ALA A 15 7.20 -28.78 4.81
C ALA A 15 7.75 -27.43 5.29
N LEU A 16 8.85 -27.45 6.04
CA LEU A 16 9.54 -26.24 6.47
C LEU A 16 10.09 -25.45 5.27
N LEU A 17 10.70 -26.14 4.30
CA LEU A 17 11.15 -25.51 3.06
C LEU A 17 9.99 -24.87 2.30
N VAL A 18 8.87 -25.57 2.14
CA VAL A 18 7.67 -25.01 1.46
C VAL A 18 7.18 -23.75 2.17
N VAL A 19 7.06 -23.78 3.50
CA VAL A 19 6.63 -22.60 4.28
C VAL A 19 7.62 -21.45 4.14
N MET A 20 8.93 -21.72 4.19
CA MET A 20 9.95 -20.69 3.98
C MET A 20 9.89 -20.10 2.57
N THR A 21 9.66 -20.92 1.54
CA THR A 21 9.51 -20.43 0.16
C THR A 21 8.27 -19.55 0.02
N LEU A 22 7.14 -19.94 0.61
CA LEU A 22 5.93 -19.12 0.63
C LEU A 22 6.14 -17.80 1.36
N LEU A 23 6.82 -17.81 2.51
CA LEU A 23 7.19 -16.59 3.22
C LEU A 23 8.12 -15.71 2.39
N ALA A 24 9.11 -16.28 1.69
CA ALA A 24 10.01 -15.53 0.83
C ALA A 24 9.27 -14.85 -0.33
N LEU A 25 8.35 -15.56 -1.00
CA LEU A 25 7.50 -14.99 -2.05
C LEU A 25 6.56 -13.91 -1.49
N PHE A 26 6.02 -14.14 -0.30
CA PHE A 26 5.18 -13.17 0.40
C PHE A 26 5.94 -11.87 0.70
N PHE A 27 7.15 -11.96 1.26
CA PHE A 27 7.99 -10.78 1.51
C PHE A 27 8.43 -10.09 0.22
N TRP A 28 8.78 -10.87 -0.82
CA TRP A 28 9.12 -10.32 -2.13
C TRP A 28 7.97 -9.46 -2.68
N TYR A 29 6.75 -9.98 -2.66
CA TYR A 29 5.57 -9.26 -3.13
C TYR A 29 5.36 -7.93 -2.37
N HIS A 30 5.53 -7.94 -1.04
CA HIS A 30 5.41 -6.73 -0.24
C HIS A 30 6.51 -5.70 -0.54
N ILE A 31 7.77 -6.14 -0.70
CA ILE A 31 8.87 -5.23 -1.06
C ILE A 31 8.63 -4.59 -2.43
N ASP A 32 8.17 -5.38 -3.39
CA ASP A 32 7.88 -4.87 -4.73
C ASP A 32 6.74 -3.84 -4.70
N TRP A 33 5.67 -4.10 -3.94
CA TRP A 33 4.59 -3.15 -3.74
C TRP A 33 5.07 -1.83 -3.10
N ILE A 34 5.94 -1.90 -2.08
CA ILE A 34 6.55 -0.71 -1.45
C ILE A 34 7.38 0.08 -2.47
N LYS A 35 8.17 -0.60 -3.29
CA LYS A 35 8.96 0.04 -4.35
C LYS A 35 8.08 0.78 -5.34
N GLN A 36 6.99 0.15 -5.78
CA GLN A 36 6.04 0.77 -6.71
C GLN A 36 5.38 2.01 -6.10
N ARG A 37 4.93 1.95 -4.84
CA ARG A 37 4.35 3.10 -4.14
C ARG A 37 5.34 4.28 -4.04
N ARG A 38 6.57 4.01 -3.61
CA ARG A 38 7.62 5.04 -3.51
C ARG A 38 7.99 5.62 -4.88
N ALA A 39 8.05 4.78 -5.91
CA ALA A 39 8.32 5.21 -7.28
C ALA A 39 7.21 6.12 -7.83
N SER A 40 5.93 5.81 -7.54
CA SER A 40 4.81 6.68 -7.91
C SER A 40 4.86 8.02 -7.20
N LEU A 41 5.17 8.04 -5.90
CA LEU A 41 5.29 9.29 -5.14
C LEU A 41 6.52 10.13 -5.49
N ALA A 42 7.52 9.54 -6.16
CA ALA A 42 8.68 10.26 -6.67
C ALA A 42 8.38 11.01 -7.99
N GLN A 43 7.22 10.79 -8.62
CA GLN A 43 6.80 11.52 -9.80
C GLN A 43 6.35 12.94 -9.42
N GLU A 44 6.85 13.96 -10.13
CA GLU A 44 6.56 15.37 -9.81
C GLU A 44 5.06 15.72 -9.88
N ASN A 45 4.32 14.99 -10.72
CA ASN A 45 2.88 15.16 -10.94
C ASN A 45 2.01 14.54 -9.83
N ILE A 46 2.61 13.80 -8.89
CA ILE A 46 1.90 13.11 -7.81
C ILE A 46 2.31 13.71 -6.48
N LYS A 47 1.40 14.45 -5.86
CA LYS A 47 1.60 15.04 -4.54
C LYS A 47 0.78 14.27 -3.53
N SER A 48 1.46 13.64 -2.57
CA SER A 48 0.80 13.20 -1.36
C SER A 48 0.66 14.40 -0.43
N PHE A 49 -0.57 14.72 -0.02
CA PHE A 49 -0.74 15.66 1.07
C PHE A 49 -0.43 14.91 2.36
N GLY A 50 0.75 15.20 2.92
CA GLY A 50 1.03 14.86 4.30
C GLY A 50 -0.10 15.42 5.15
N GLN A 51 -0.71 14.56 5.96
CA GLN A 51 -1.81 14.97 6.80
C GLN A 51 -1.41 16.13 7.70
N SER A 52 -2.37 17.02 7.93
CA SER A 52 -2.24 18.01 8.99
C SER A 52 -1.88 17.28 10.29
N PRO A 53 -1.02 17.82 11.15
CA PRO A 53 -0.65 17.17 12.42
C PRO A 53 -1.84 16.85 13.35
N ASN A 54 -3.04 17.33 13.01
CA ASN A 54 -4.29 17.06 13.73
C ASN A 54 -5.16 15.95 13.11
N ASP A 55 -4.84 15.43 11.93
CA ASP A 55 -5.64 14.38 11.28
C ASP A 55 -5.16 13.00 11.74
N ALA A 56 -6.11 12.09 12.03
CA ALA A 56 -5.79 10.71 12.37
C ALA A 56 -5.10 10.01 11.19
N GLN A 57 -3.89 9.48 11.42
CA GLN A 57 -3.12 8.85 10.36
C GLN A 57 -3.78 7.55 9.90
N PRO A 58 -4.22 7.44 8.61
CA PRO A 58 -4.74 6.19 8.12
C PRO A 58 -3.60 5.18 8.17
N SER A 59 -3.87 4.01 8.72
CA SER A 59 -2.90 2.92 8.73
C SER A 59 -2.74 2.41 7.30
N ALA A 60 -1.50 2.20 6.86
CA ALA A 60 -1.22 1.58 5.57
C ALA A 60 -1.91 0.21 5.50
N PRO A 61 -2.49 -0.15 4.35
CA PRO A 61 -3.32 -1.34 4.25
C PRO A 61 -2.53 -2.63 4.51
N GLY A 62 -3.17 -3.58 5.21
CA GLY A 62 -2.63 -4.90 5.48
C GLY A 62 -1.41 -4.87 6.40
N LEU A 63 -0.33 -5.54 5.97
CA LEU A 63 0.91 -5.68 6.75
C LEU A 63 1.95 -4.59 6.40
N LEU A 64 1.65 -3.66 5.49
CA LEU A 64 2.57 -2.58 5.11
C LEU A 64 2.94 -1.68 6.31
N TRP A 65 1.99 -1.45 7.21
CA TRP A 65 2.24 -0.71 8.46
C TRP A 65 3.33 -1.37 9.32
N LEU A 66 3.45 -2.70 9.33
CA LEU A 66 4.51 -3.40 10.08
C LEU A 66 5.91 -3.13 9.51
N PHE A 67 5.99 -2.76 8.23
CA PHE A 67 7.24 -2.36 7.59
C PHE A 67 7.55 -0.86 7.74
N GLY A 68 6.76 -0.14 8.53
CA GLY A 68 6.94 1.28 8.79
C GLY A 68 6.51 2.20 7.64
N GLU A 69 5.75 1.69 6.67
CA GLU A 69 5.20 2.52 5.61
C GLU A 69 4.02 3.35 6.13
N PRO A 70 4.01 4.67 5.88
CA PRO A 70 2.87 5.52 6.23
C PRO A 70 1.68 5.21 5.31
N GLY A 71 0.48 5.31 5.87
CA GLY A 71 -0.73 5.38 5.04
C GLY A 71 -0.91 6.80 4.51
N TYR A 72 -1.50 6.90 3.32
CA TYR A 72 -1.82 8.17 2.68
C TYR A 72 -3.34 8.35 2.69
N GLY A 73 -3.83 9.48 3.23
CA GLY A 73 -5.27 9.74 3.29
C GLY A 73 -5.81 10.29 1.98
N ASN A 74 -5.06 11.20 1.36
CA ASN A 74 -5.40 11.82 0.09
C ASN A 74 -4.15 11.93 -0.80
N ILE A 75 -4.32 11.57 -2.07
CA ILE A 75 -3.29 11.73 -3.10
C ILE A 75 -3.86 12.67 -4.15
N THR A 76 -3.08 13.70 -4.49
CA THR A 76 -3.39 14.64 -5.55
C THR A 76 -2.56 14.31 -6.77
N VAL A 77 -3.24 14.14 -7.90
CA VAL A 77 -2.65 13.82 -9.19
C VAL A 77 -2.90 14.99 -10.12
N GLU A 78 -1.83 15.60 -10.60
CA GLU A 78 -1.86 16.61 -11.65
C GLU A 78 -1.76 15.87 -12.99
N ASN A 79 -2.90 15.65 -13.65
CA ASN A 79 -3.01 14.86 -14.87
C ASN A 79 -3.22 15.78 -16.08
N GLY A 80 -2.29 16.72 -16.28
CA GLY A 80 -2.37 17.71 -17.36
C GLY A 80 -2.27 17.08 -18.76
N ASP A 81 -1.44 16.04 -18.91
CA ASP A 81 -1.12 15.40 -20.19
C ASP A 81 -1.77 14.02 -20.36
N GLY A 82 -2.53 13.53 -19.38
CA GLY A 82 -3.10 12.18 -19.39
C GLY A 82 -2.06 11.07 -19.18
N SER A 83 -0.82 11.40 -18.80
CA SER A 83 0.26 10.41 -18.65
C SER A 83 0.12 9.52 -17.41
N VAL A 84 -0.67 9.95 -16.43
CA VAL A 84 -0.83 9.23 -15.17
C VAL A 84 -2.00 8.27 -15.26
N ASP A 85 -1.71 6.97 -15.17
CA ASP A 85 -2.73 5.93 -15.03
C ASP A 85 -3.32 5.96 -13.61
N VAL A 86 -4.45 6.66 -13.49
CA VAL A 86 -5.18 6.83 -12.23
C VAL A 86 -5.70 5.49 -11.70
N GLU A 87 -6.03 4.53 -12.57
CA GLU A 87 -6.52 3.22 -12.14
C GLU A 87 -5.38 2.40 -11.52
N GLN A 88 -4.20 2.42 -12.16
CA GLN A 88 -3.01 1.81 -11.58
C GLN A 88 -2.65 2.44 -10.23
N LEU A 89 -2.73 3.77 -10.13
CA LEU A 89 -2.48 4.47 -8.88
C LEU A 89 -3.48 4.03 -7.79
N GLN A 90 -4.77 3.95 -8.13
CA GLN A 90 -5.82 3.55 -7.20
C GLN A 90 -5.62 2.13 -6.67
N ASN A 91 -5.06 1.24 -7.49
CA ASN A 91 -4.70 -0.11 -7.06
C ASN A 91 -3.47 -0.12 -6.13
N LEU A 92 -2.53 0.82 -6.29
CA LEU A 92 -1.37 0.96 -5.41
C LEU A 92 -1.70 1.58 -4.05
N PHE A 93 -2.71 2.46 -4.01
CA PHE A 93 -3.16 3.21 -2.85
C PHE A 93 -4.67 3.06 -2.62
N PRO A 94 -5.16 1.85 -2.31
CA PRO A 94 -6.60 1.61 -2.12
C PRO A 94 -7.19 2.35 -0.91
N GLU A 95 -6.35 2.75 0.06
CA GLU A 95 -6.72 3.51 1.25
C GLU A 95 -6.93 5.01 0.98
N SER A 96 -6.33 5.54 -0.08
CA SER A 96 -6.31 6.97 -0.36
C SER A 96 -7.54 7.42 -1.13
N GLY A 97 -8.11 8.56 -0.74
CA GLY A 97 -8.91 9.36 -1.68
C GLY A 97 -7.99 9.93 -2.76
N MET A 98 -8.46 9.97 -4.02
CA MET A 98 -7.69 10.59 -5.10
C MET A 98 -8.38 11.85 -5.58
N MET A 99 -7.59 12.90 -5.74
CA MET A 99 -8.03 14.18 -6.29
C MET A 99 -7.27 14.40 -7.60
N VAL A 100 -7.97 14.32 -8.72
CA VAL A 100 -7.36 14.48 -10.05
C VAL A 100 -7.64 15.90 -10.54
N PHE A 101 -6.57 16.62 -10.87
CA PHE A 101 -6.62 17.93 -11.50
C PHE A 101 -6.29 17.76 -12.98
N GLY A 102 -7.27 18.01 -13.85
CA GLY A 102 -7.07 18.10 -15.28
C GLY A 102 -6.71 19.52 -15.70
N ASP A 103 -5.98 19.67 -16.81
CA ASP A 103 -5.49 20.96 -17.33
C ASP A 103 -6.62 21.99 -17.60
N ASN A 104 -7.84 21.49 -17.83
CA ASN A 104 -9.03 22.32 -18.12
C ASN A 104 -10.14 22.19 -17.06
N ASP A 105 -9.93 21.42 -15.99
CA ASP A 105 -10.96 21.15 -14.99
C ASP A 105 -10.85 22.15 -13.84
N PHE A 106 -11.80 23.09 -13.78
CA PHE A 106 -11.88 24.08 -12.69
C PHE A 106 -12.20 23.45 -11.33
N PHE A 107 -12.78 22.24 -11.34
CA PHE A 107 -13.10 21.47 -10.15
C PHE A 107 -12.38 20.13 -10.20
N PRO A 108 -11.59 19.78 -9.17
CA PRO A 108 -10.92 18.50 -9.17
C PRO A 108 -11.92 17.35 -9.04
N GLN A 109 -11.65 16.26 -9.73
CA GLN A 109 -12.44 15.05 -9.62
C GLN A 109 -12.01 14.28 -8.38
N VAL A 110 -12.94 14.14 -7.41
CA VAL A 110 -12.69 13.41 -6.16
C VAL A 110 -13.13 11.95 -6.34
N LEU A 111 -12.15 11.07 -6.46
CA LEU A 111 -12.34 9.63 -6.45
C LEU A 111 -12.30 9.14 -4.99
N LYS A 112 -13.39 8.49 -4.58
CA LYS A 112 -13.48 7.90 -3.23
C LYS A 112 -12.52 6.72 -3.11
N PRO A 113 -11.96 6.47 -1.91
CA PRO A 113 -11.12 5.32 -1.67
C PRO A 113 -11.89 4.03 -1.98
N LYS A 114 -11.23 3.11 -2.67
CA LYS A 114 -11.78 1.80 -3.02
C LYS A 114 -11.63 0.87 -1.81
N LEU A 115 -12.41 1.15 -0.78
CA LEU A 115 -12.46 0.30 0.41
C LEU A 115 -12.98 -1.09 0.01
N LYS A 116 -12.07 -2.07 -0.09
CA LYS A 116 -12.44 -3.49 -0.10
C LYS A 116 -13.03 -3.80 1.27
N ARG A 117 -14.37 -3.81 1.36
CA ARG A 117 -15.10 -4.43 2.49
C ARG A 117 -14.96 -5.93 2.45
#